data_AF-A0A0J7IE28-F1
#
_entry.id   AF-A0A0J7IE28-F1
#
_cell.length_a   1.000
_cell.length_b   1.000
_cell.length_c   1.000
_cell.angle_alpha   90.00
_cell.angle_beta   90.00
_cell.angle_gamma   90.00
#
_symmetry.space_group_name_H-M   'P 1'
#
loop_
_entity.id
_entity.type
_entity.pdbx_description
1 polymer ?
#
loop_
_entity_poly.entity_id
_entity_poly.type
_entity_poly.pdbx_seq_one_letter_code
_entity_poly.pdbx_strand_id
1 'polypeptide(L)'
;MDKDNQFMDFLFNEFLMMERKFGKSRSHKYLTIISKYIEVGFSYNDPEKAQQYACMTYSSILYAIYNWKTHLLDLKGKDEEAIRFARYKKRLKKLGYSEDEIANLLIDRFKLNNPTEIISPYGQL
;
A
#
# COMPACT_ATOMS: atom_id res chain seq x y z
N MET A 1 -11.44 5.23 15.36
CA MET A 1 -11.49 4.82 13.94
C MET A 1 -11.13 5.94 12.97
N ASP A 2 -11.98 6.93 12.64
CA ASP A 2 -11.70 7.86 11.53
C ASP A 2 -10.37 8.62 11.65
N LYS A 3 -10.05 9.13 12.85
CA LYS A 3 -8.78 9.82 13.11
C LYS A 3 -7.58 8.87 13.03
N ASP A 4 -7.72 7.65 13.56
CA ASP A 4 -6.65 6.65 13.54
C ASP A 4 -6.36 6.17 12.11
N ASN A 5 -7.41 5.95 11.32
CA ASN A 5 -7.31 5.53 9.92
C ASN A 5 -6.74 6.67 9.06
N GLN A 6 -7.18 7.92 9.27
CA GLN A 6 -6.60 9.08 8.59
C GLN A 6 -5.11 9.24 8.90
N PHE A 7 -4.71 9.02 10.16
CA PHE A 7 -3.30 9.07 10.52
C PHE A 7 -2.50 7.92 9.90
N MET A 8 -3.08 6.72 9.86
CA MET A 8 -2.47 5.58 9.16
C MET A 8 -2.30 5.86 7.65
N ASP A 9 -3.31 6.44 7.00
CA ASP A 9 -3.26 6.85 5.59
C ASP A 9 -2.19 7.92 5.34
N PHE A 10 -2.04 8.86 6.26
CA PHE A 10 -0.96 9.85 6.23
C PHE A 10 0.42 9.17 6.27
N LEU A 11 0.65 8.28 7.23
CA LEU A 11 1.92 7.55 7.35
C LEU A 11 2.21 6.69 6.11
N PHE A 12 1.18 6.03 5.57
CA PHE A 12 1.27 5.26 4.34
C PHE A 12 1.65 6.15 3.14
N ASN A 13 1.00 7.30 2.99
CA ASN A 13 1.27 8.23 1.89
C ASN A 13 2.71 8.78 1.97
N GLU A 14 3.17 9.13 3.17
CA GLU A 14 4.54 9.56 3.40
C GLU A 14 5.57 8.47 3.05
N PHE A 15 5.32 7.22 3.47
CA PHE A 15 6.12 6.07 3.05
C PHE A 15 6.20 5.98 1.53
N LEU A 16 5.05 5.97 0.84
CA LEU A 16 4.98 5.76 -0.60
C LEU A 16 5.61 6.91 -1.39
N MET A 17 5.45 8.15 -0.93
CA MET A 17 6.10 9.32 -1.54
C MET A 17 7.62 9.23 -1.42
N MET A 18 8.13 8.81 -0.27
CA MET A 18 9.56 8.68 -0.03
C MET A 18 10.16 7.51 -0.79
N GLU A 19 9.45 6.38 -0.84
CA GLU A 19 9.83 5.20 -1.61
C GLU A 19 9.97 5.54 -3.11
N ARG A 20 8.99 6.25 -3.68
CA ARG A 20 9.03 6.67 -5.08
C ARG A 20 10.14 7.67 -5.40
N LYS A 21 10.51 8.53 -4.45
CA LYS A 21 11.47 9.62 -4.67
C LYS A 21 12.92 9.20 -4.38
N PHE A 22 13.14 8.38 -3.37
CA PHE A 22 14.47 8.08 -2.84
C PHE A 22 14.72 6.59 -2.61
N GLY A 23 13.71 5.74 -2.86
CA GLY A 23 13.77 4.30 -2.60
C GLY A 23 13.92 3.97 -1.12
N LYS A 24 14.31 2.71 -0.89
CA LYS A 24 14.47 2.05 0.42
C LYS A 24 15.23 2.87 1.47
N SER A 25 16.23 3.65 1.03
CA SER A 25 17.15 4.39 1.91
C SER A 25 16.45 5.35 2.87
N ARG A 26 15.31 5.92 2.48
CA ARG A 26 14.58 6.93 3.28
C ARG A 26 13.15 6.54 3.65
N SER A 27 12.56 5.57 2.97
CA SER A 27 11.18 5.12 3.23
C SER A 27 11.08 4.24 4.48
N HIS A 28 12.12 3.47 4.82
CA HIS A 28 12.15 2.55 5.96
C HIS A 28 11.89 3.19 7.33
N LYS A 29 12.21 4.48 7.50
CA LYS A 29 11.88 5.19 8.74
C LYS A 29 10.36 5.23 8.97
N TYR A 30 9.57 5.36 7.90
CA TYR A 30 8.11 5.35 8.00
C TYR A 30 7.57 3.96 8.29
N LEU A 31 8.21 2.90 7.78
CA LEU A 31 7.85 1.52 8.17
C LEU A 31 8.02 1.30 9.68
N THR A 32 9.10 1.85 10.24
CA THR A 32 9.35 1.76 11.69
C THR A 32 8.30 2.56 12.48
N ILE A 33 7.94 3.75 11.99
CA ILE A 33 6.88 4.58 12.61
C ILE A 33 5.53 3.87 12.54
N ILE A 34 5.18 3.28 11.40
CA ILE A 34 3.94 2.52 11.21
C ILE A 34 3.89 1.30 12.15
N SER A 35 4.97 0.52 12.25
CA SER A 35 5.03 -0.63 13.16
C SER A 35 4.77 -0.21 14.61
N LYS A 36 5.45 0.85 15.07
CA LYS A 36 5.24 1.38 16.43
C LYS A 36 3.83 1.92 16.63
N TYR A 37 3.27 2.59 15.63
CA TYR A 37 1.90 3.06 15.68
C TYR A 37 0.91 1.89 15.79
N ILE A 38 1.16 0.78 15.10
CA ILE A 38 0.34 -0.43 15.21
C ILE A 38 0.39 -1.05 16.62
N GLU A 39 1.56 -0.98 17.27
CA GLU A 39 1.77 -1.56 18.60
C GLU A 39 1.07 -0.76 19.71
N VAL A 40 1.11 0.59 19.66
CA VAL A 40 0.71 1.43 20.81
C VAL A 40 -0.15 2.65 20.47
N GLY A 41 -0.52 2.85 19.20
CA GLY A 41 -1.02 4.13 18.71
C GLY A 41 -2.54 4.33 18.73
N PHE A 42 -3.34 3.29 18.98
CA PHE A 42 -4.80 3.37 18.86
C PHE A 42 -5.47 3.76 20.17
N SER A 43 -6.20 4.86 20.17
CA SER A 43 -6.86 5.39 21.38
C SER A 43 -8.30 5.87 21.18
N TYR A 44 -8.84 5.87 19.95
CA TYR A 44 -10.16 6.45 19.66
C TYR A 44 -11.20 5.41 19.24
N ASN A 45 -12.47 5.72 19.50
CA ASN A 45 -13.72 5.03 19.12
C ASN A 45 -13.49 3.83 18.17
N ASP A 46 -13.40 2.62 18.75
CA ASP A 46 -13.06 1.35 18.09
C ASP A 46 -11.56 1.16 17.71
N PRO A 47 -10.67 1.01 18.71
CA PRO A 47 -9.25 0.81 18.49
C PRO A 47 -8.92 -0.54 17.83
N GLU A 48 -9.72 -1.59 18.06
CA GLU A 48 -9.51 -2.90 17.45
C GLU A 48 -9.68 -2.85 15.94
N LYS A 49 -10.77 -2.25 15.43
CA LYS A 49 -10.95 -2.09 13.98
C LYS A 49 -9.90 -1.19 13.34
N ALA A 50 -9.49 -0.12 14.03
CA ALA A 50 -8.42 0.74 13.55
C ALA A 50 -7.07 0.00 13.48
N GLN A 51 -6.78 -0.82 14.48
CA GLN A 51 -5.60 -1.67 14.50
C GLN A 51 -5.63 -2.71 13.37
N GLN A 52 -6.77 -3.36 13.14
CA GLN A 52 -6.94 -4.28 12.01
C GLN A 52 -6.68 -3.60 10.66
N TYR A 53 -7.26 -2.41 10.44
CA TYR A 53 -7.02 -1.60 9.24
C TYR A 53 -5.52 -1.31 9.04
N ALA A 54 -4.85 -0.88 10.10
CA ALA A 54 -3.42 -0.57 10.06
C ALA A 54 -2.55 -1.81 9.81
N CYS A 55 -2.87 -2.94 10.45
CA CYS A 55 -2.20 -4.23 10.21
C CYS A 55 -2.34 -4.69 8.76
N MET A 56 -3.54 -4.63 8.19
CA MET A 56 -3.78 -4.97 6.78
C MET A 56 -3.00 -4.05 5.84
N THR A 57 -3.07 -2.73 6.08
CA THR A 57 -2.33 -1.74 5.30
C THR A 57 -0.81 -1.95 5.37
N TYR A 58 -0.29 -2.22 6.56
CA TYR A 58 1.13 -2.51 6.78
C TYR A 58 1.55 -3.81 6.09
N SER A 59 0.71 -4.85 6.13
CA SER A 59 0.96 -6.11 5.42
C SER A 59 1.04 -5.91 3.90
N SER A 60 0.17 -5.08 3.32
CA SER A 60 0.26 -4.69 1.90
C SER A 60 1.57 -3.99 1.57
N ILE A 61 2.05 -3.11 2.46
CA ILE A 61 3.34 -2.45 2.28
C ILE A 61 4.48 -3.48 2.28
N LEU A 62 4.52 -4.38 3.27
CA LEU A 62 5.57 -5.40 3.39
C LEU A 62 5.57 -6.35 2.19
N TYR A 63 4.41 -6.84 1.76
CA TYR A 63 4.28 -7.66 0.56
C TYR A 63 4.80 -6.91 -0.68
N ALA A 64 4.41 -5.64 -0.83
CA ALA A 64 4.82 -4.84 -1.98
C ALA A 64 6.33 -4.57 -2.00
N ILE A 65 6.96 -4.35 -0.85
CA ILE A 65 8.43 -4.20 -0.75
C ILE A 65 9.11 -5.51 -1.12
N TYR A 66 8.72 -6.61 -0.49
CA TYR A 66 9.36 -7.92 -0.67
C TYR A 66 9.31 -8.38 -2.14
N ASN A 67 8.17 -8.17 -2.80
CA ASN A 67 7.93 -8.60 -4.17
C ASN A 67 8.24 -7.53 -5.22
N TRP A 68 8.91 -6.42 -4.86
CA TRP A 68 9.24 -5.32 -5.78
C TRP A 68 8.00 -4.68 -6.47
N LYS A 69 6.86 -4.73 -5.79
CA LYS A 69 5.53 -4.28 -6.23
C LYS A 69 5.10 -2.94 -5.61
N THR A 70 6.00 -2.17 -4.99
CA THR A 70 5.68 -0.85 -4.40
C THR A 70 5.08 0.15 -5.39
N HIS A 71 5.37 -0.02 -6.68
CA HIS A 71 4.78 0.76 -7.78
C HIS A 71 3.28 0.50 -7.99
N LEU A 72 2.73 -0.58 -7.43
CA LEU A 72 1.29 -0.90 -7.45
C LEU A 72 0.52 -0.20 -6.33
N LEU A 73 1.18 0.29 -5.28
CA LEU A 73 0.54 1.02 -4.19
C LEU A 73 0.11 2.41 -4.66
N ASP A 74 -1.09 2.84 -4.25
CA ASP A 74 -1.71 4.11 -4.59
C ASP A 74 -1.86 5.01 -3.37
N LEU A 75 -1.58 6.30 -3.55
CA LEU A 75 -1.81 7.29 -2.50
C LEU A 75 -3.30 7.35 -2.13
N LYS A 76 -3.58 7.25 -0.83
CA LYS A 76 -4.91 7.32 -0.21
C LYS A 76 -5.48 8.74 -0.29
N GLY A 77 -6.80 8.87 -0.40
CA GLY A 77 -7.52 10.14 -0.40
C GLY A 77 -7.36 10.99 -1.67
N LYS A 78 -6.95 10.40 -2.81
CA LYS A 78 -6.90 11.09 -4.10
C LYS A 78 -7.95 10.50 -5.03
N ASP A 79 -8.89 11.32 -5.53
CA ASP A 79 -10.03 10.88 -6.36
C ASP A 79 -9.71 10.69 -7.86
N GLU A 80 -8.44 10.52 -8.23
CA GLU A 80 -8.02 10.35 -9.63
C GLU A 80 -7.72 8.89 -9.99
N GLU A 81 -8.43 7.93 -9.41
CA GLU A 81 -8.14 6.50 -9.59
C GLU A 81 -8.26 6.04 -11.05
N ALA A 82 -9.33 6.42 -11.75
CA ALA A 82 -9.56 6.07 -13.15
C ALA A 82 -8.45 6.62 -14.09
N ILE A 83 -8.02 7.86 -13.86
CA ILE A 83 -6.95 8.49 -14.67
C ILE A 83 -5.61 7.80 -14.41
N ARG A 84 -5.31 7.47 -13.15
CA ARG A 84 -4.09 6.72 -12.78
C ARG A 84 -4.10 5.32 -13.38
N PHE A 85 -5.24 4.64 -13.38
CA PHE A 85 -5.42 3.32 -13.98
C PHE A 85 -5.13 3.33 -15.48
N ALA A 86 -5.74 4.25 -16.24
CA ALA A 86 -5.54 4.36 -17.68
C ALA A 86 -4.07 4.66 -18.05
N ARG A 87 -3.42 5.57 -17.32
CA ARG A 87 -2.00 5.89 -17.52
C ARG A 87 -1.09 4.69 -17.19
N TYR A 88 -1.38 3.97 -16.12
CA TYR A 88 -0.61 2.79 -15.72
C TYR A 88 -0.71 1.67 -16.77
N LYS A 89 -1.93 1.33 -17.21
CA LYS A 89 -2.15 0.34 -18.29
C LYS A 89 -1.42 0.74 -19.58
N LYS A 90 -1.50 2.02 -19.98
CA LYS A 90 -0.78 2.52 -21.18
C LYS A 90 0.74 2.36 -21.05
N ARG A 91 1.30 2.61 -19.87
CA ARG A 91 2.73 2.43 -19.61
C ARG A 91 3.15 0.96 -19.70
N LEU A 92 2.38 0.05 -19.11
CA LEU A 92 2.67 -1.39 -19.18
C LEU A 92 2.67 -1.90 -20.63
N LYS A 93 1.66 -1.51 -21.42
CA LYS A 93 1.64 -1.83 -22.86
C LYS A 93 2.89 -1.33 -23.60
N LYS A 94 3.33 -0.11 -23.30
CA LYS A 94 4.56 0.47 -23.90
C LYS A 94 5.83 -0.29 -23.49
N LEU A 95 5.83 -0.92 -22.32
CA LEU A 95 6.93 -1.75 -21.82
C LEU A 95 6.91 -3.19 -22.35
N GLY A 96 5.93 -3.55 -23.18
CA GLY A 96 5.86 -4.87 -23.83
C GLY A 96 5.14 -5.95 -23.02
N TYR A 97 4.43 -5.59 -21.94
CA TYR A 97 3.61 -6.55 -21.19
C TYR A 97 2.42 -7.02 -22.03
N SER A 98 2.14 -8.32 -21.97
CA SER A 98 0.93 -8.95 -22.53
C SER A 98 -0.34 -8.50 -21.78
N GLU A 99 -1.52 -8.70 -22.40
CA GLU A 99 -2.79 -8.38 -21.73
C GLU A 99 -3.00 -9.21 -20.44
N ASP A 100 -2.55 -10.46 -20.42
CA ASP A 100 -2.67 -11.34 -19.23
C ASP A 100 -1.76 -10.86 -18.08
N GLU A 101 -0.51 -10.48 -18.38
CA GLU A 101 0.38 -9.90 -17.37
C GLU A 101 -0.15 -8.57 -16.84
N ILE A 102 -0.72 -7.74 -17.73
CA ILE A 102 -1.39 -6.50 -17.34
C ILE A 102 -2.58 -6.81 -16.42
N ALA A 103 -3.43 -7.77 -16.78
CA ALA A 103 -4.58 -8.16 -15.95
C ALA A 103 -4.14 -8.61 -14.55
N ASN A 104 -3.11 -9.44 -14.47
CA ASN A 104 -2.55 -9.91 -13.20
C ASN A 104 -2.01 -8.75 -12.33
N LEU A 105 -1.25 -7.82 -12.92
CA LEU A 105 -0.76 -6.64 -12.19
C LEU A 105 -1.89 -5.73 -11.69
N LEU A 106 -2.99 -5.64 -12.44
CA LEU A 106 -4.15 -4.86 -12.03
C LEU A 106 -4.92 -5.51 -10.89
N ILE A 107 -5.06 -6.84 -10.90
CA ILE A 107 -5.63 -7.61 -9.79
C ILE A 107 -4.76 -7.44 -8.54
N ASP A 108 -3.44 -7.57 -8.67
CA ASP A 108 -2.50 -7.38 -7.56
C ASP A 108 -2.58 -5.96 -6.99
N ARG A 109 -2.64 -4.95 -7.87
CA ARG A 109 -2.85 -3.56 -7.47
C ARG A 109 -4.15 -3.38 -6.71
N PHE A 110 -5.25 -3.97 -7.16
CA PHE A 110 -6.54 -3.87 -6.48
C PHE A 110 -6.47 -4.47 -5.07
N LYS A 111 -5.93 -5.68 -4.93
CA LYS A 111 -5.76 -6.37 -3.65
C LYS A 111 -4.89 -5.58 -2.67
N LEU A 112 -3.78 -5.04 -3.16
CA LEU A 112 -2.84 -4.27 -2.34
C LEU A 112 -3.45 -2.98 -1.79
N ASN A 113 -4.28 -2.30 -2.58
CA ASN A 113 -4.86 -1.01 -2.19
C ASN A 113 -6.19 -1.14 -1.45
N ASN A 114 -6.85 -2.30 -1.55
CA ASN A 114 -8.11 -2.63 -0.88
C ASN A 114 -7.98 -3.97 -0.12
N PRO A 115 -7.07 -4.07 0.87
CA PRO A 115 -6.85 -5.32 1.58
C PRO A 115 -8.06 -5.64 2.46
N THR A 116 -8.61 -6.84 2.30
CA THR A 116 -9.68 -7.39 3.15
C THR A 116 -9.14 -8.38 4.20
N GLU A 117 -7.86 -8.73 4.10
CA GLU A 117 -7.16 -9.66 4.98
C GLU A 117 -5.66 -9.30 5.07
N ILE A 118 -4.96 -9.89 6.03
CA ILE A 118 -3.50 -9.75 6.15
C ILE A 118 -2.82 -10.54 5.04
N ILE A 119 -2.03 -9.85 4.22
CA ILE A 119 -1.30 -10.47 3.12
C ILE A 119 0.11 -10.86 3.60
N SER A 120 0.43 -12.15 3.59
CA SER A 120 1.77 -12.61 3.95
C SER A 120 2.76 -12.32 2.81
N PRO A 121 3.92 -11.67 3.08
CA PRO A 121 4.98 -11.55 2.10
C PRO A 121 5.59 -12.90 1.71
N TYR A 122 5.34 -13.96 2.49
CA TYR A 122 5.92 -15.30 2.33
C TYR A 122 4.94 -16.35 1.80
N GLY A 123 3.66 -16.00 1.59
CA GLY A 123 2.59 -16.95 1.24
C GLY A 123 2.53 -17.38 -0.24
N GLN A 124 3.61 -17.19 -1.02
CA GLN A 124 3.67 -17.54 -2.45
C GLN A 124 4.75 -18.60 -2.77
N LEU A 125 5.06 -19.50 -1.83
CA LEU A 125 5.88 -20.69 -2.07
C LEU A 125 5.00 -21.91 -2.33
#